data_AF-A0A7S0B8J6-F1
#
_entry.id   AF-A0A7S0B8J6-F1
#
_cell.length_a   1.000
_cell.length_b   1.000
_cell.length_c   1.000
_cell.angle_alpha   90.00
_cell.angle_beta   90.00
_cell.angle_gamma   90.00
#
_symmetry.space_group_name_H-M   'P 1'
#
loop_
_entity.id
_entity.type
_entity.pdbx_description
1 polymer ?
#
loop_
_entity_poly.entity_id
_entity_poly.type
_entity_poly.pdbx_seq_one_letter_code
_entity_poly.pdbx_strand_id
1 'polypeptide(L)'
;MVPEILREARIANLTIGHYDQDQGGSCSSIRQIVKWVPDEHQRMRVISQDLQTLWAQPCTASGQRGKVVIFTNRRLQAGHLAGSLNKQGISCAHLHGKLEQQVREEVVD
;
A
#
# COMPACT_ATOMS: atom_id res chain seq x y z
N MET A 1 -20.41 -12.24 18.12
CA MET A 1 -19.99 -13.08 16.98
C MET A 1 -20.12 -12.24 15.73
N VAL A 2 -19.00 -11.88 15.09
CA VAL A 2 -19.00 -11.13 13.83
C VAL A 2 -19.03 -12.16 12.68
N PRO A 3 -19.89 -12.01 11.66
CA PRO A 3 -20.03 -13.02 10.62
C PRO A 3 -18.73 -13.15 9.82
N GLU A 4 -18.27 -14.38 9.65
CA GLU A 4 -17.14 -14.74 8.81
C GLU A 4 -17.53 -14.40 7.36
N ILE A 5 -16.91 -13.34 6.79
CA ILE A 5 -17.14 -12.91 5.42
C ILE A 5 -16.54 -13.96 4.46
N LEU A 6 -17.34 -15.00 4.23
CA LEU A 6 -17.55 -15.77 3.01
C LEU A 6 -16.37 -15.82 2.02
N ARG A 7 -15.66 -16.94 2.10
CA ARG A 7 -14.66 -17.45 1.15
C ARG A 7 -15.32 -18.07 -0.09
N GLU A 8 -16.11 -17.29 -0.82
CA GLU A 8 -16.55 -17.69 -2.17
C GLU A 8 -15.98 -16.72 -3.21
N ALA A 9 -15.89 -17.17 -4.47
CA ALA A 9 -15.33 -16.49 -5.63
C ALA A 9 -16.09 -15.21 -6.07
N ARG A 10 -16.52 -14.41 -5.10
CA ARG A 10 -17.30 -13.19 -5.24
C ARG A 10 -16.38 -12.02 -4.93
N ILE A 11 -16.18 -11.17 -5.93
CA ILE A 11 -15.64 -9.82 -5.75
C ILE A 11 -16.47 -9.17 -4.64
N ALA A 12 -15.90 -9.06 -3.45
CA ALA A 12 -16.52 -8.31 -2.37
C ALA A 12 -16.44 -6.84 -2.79
N ASN A 13 -17.59 -6.21 -3.03
CA ASN A 13 -17.67 -4.76 -3.13
C ASN A 13 -17.40 -4.20 -1.73
N LEU A 14 -16.13 -4.03 -1.41
CA LEU A 14 -15.70 -3.31 -0.23
C LEU A 14 -16.03 -1.84 -0.45
N THR A 15 -17.08 -1.37 0.21
CA THR A 15 -17.39 0.06 0.29
C THR A 15 -16.36 0.71 1.20
N ILE A 16 -15.31 1.28 0.61
CA ILE A 16 -14.29 2.02 1.34
C ILE A 16 -14.74 3.49 1.41
N GLY A 17 -15.04 3.96 2.63
CA GLY A 17 -15.18 5.38 2.98
C GLY A 17 -16.34 6.13 2.34
N HIS A 18 -17.52 6.10 2.96
CA HIS A 18 -18.50 7.19 2.85
C HIS A 18 -18.51 7.88 4.22
N TYR A 19 -17.85 9.03 4.32
CA TYR A 19 -17.81 9.82 5.55
C TYR A 19 -18.83 10.95 5.39
N ASP A 20 -20.05 10.73 5.87
CA ASP A 20 -21.20 11.65 5.69
C ASP A 20 -21.06 12.97 6.50
N GLN A 21 -20.02 13.12 7.32
CA GLN A 21 -19.85 14.26 8.24
C GLN A 21 -18.43 14.85 8.22
N ASP A 22 -17.87 15.11 7.03
CA ASP A 22 -16.76 16.05 6.78
C ASP A 22 -15.55 15.99 7.75
N GLN A 23 -15.16 14.79 8.16
CA GLN A 23 -13.92 14.55 8.92
C GLN A 23 -12.94 13.62 8.17
N GLY A 24 -13.30 13.17 6.96
CA GLY A 24 -12.49 12.27 6.14
C GLY A 24 -12.52 12.70 4.67
N GLY A 25 -11.36 12.70 4.01
CA GLY A 25 -11.24 13.03 2.60
C GLY A 25 -12.13 12.14 1.71
N SER A 26 -12.69 12.72 0.65
CA SER A 26 -13.57 11.99 -0.26
C SER A 26 -12.80 10.94 -1.06
N CYS A 27 -13.26 9.67 -1.00
CA CYS A 27 -12.75 8.60 -1.85
C CYS A 27 -13.25 8.71 -3.31
N SER A 28 -14.11 9.68 -3.63
CA SER A 28 -14.71 9.86 -4.96
C SER A 28 -13.71 10.08 -6.08
N SER A 29 -12.57 10.72 -5.78
CA SER A 29 -11.48 10.98 -6.74
C SER A 29 -10.34 9.96 -6.66
N ILE A 30 -10.46 8.91 -5.84
CA ILE A 30 -9.41 7.91 -5.63
C ILE A 30 -9.83 6.62 -6.34
N ARG A 31 -9.04 6.20 -7.33
CA ARG A 31 -9.20 4.86 -7.93
C ARG A 31 -8.88 3.80 -6.89
N GLN A 32 -9.88 2.98 -6.55
CA GLN A 32 -9.74 1.93 -5.54
C GLN A 32 -9.60 0.57 -6.23
N ILE A 33 -8.58 -0.20 -5.83
CA ILE A 33 -8.32 -1.54 -6.37
C ILE A 33 -8.21 -2.48 -5.18
N VAL A 34 -9.07 -3.50 -5.15
CA VAL A 34 -9.03 -4.55 -4.13
C VAL A 34 -8.59 -5.86 -4.79
N LYS A 35 -7.55 -6.48 -4.24
CA LYS A 35 -7.05 -7.79 -4.69
C LYS A 35 -7.04 -8.74 -3.53
N TRP A 36 -7.65 -9.91 -3.73
CA TRP A 36 -7.45 -11.03 -2.83
C TRP A 36 -6.08 -11.65 -3.07
N VAL A 37 -5.35 -11.95 -1.99
CA VAL A 37 -4.06 -12.60 -2.04
C VAL A 37 -4.03 -13.69 -0.96
N PRO A 38 -3.70 -14.94 -1.30
CA PRO A 38 -3.83 -16.08 -0.38
C PRO A 38 -2.81 -16.07 0.76
N ASP A 39 -1.59 -15.57 0.50
CA ASP A 39 -0.47 -15.67 1.43
C ASP A 39 0.51 -14.49 1.33
N GLU A 40 1.42 -14.40 2.28
CA GLU A 40 2.39 -13.31 2.39
C GLU A 40 3.44 -13.30 1.26
N HIS A 41 3.86 -14.47 0.78
CA HIS A 41 4.83 -14.56 -0.31
C HIS A 41 4.23 -14.05 -1.63
N GLN A 42 2.99 -14.43 -1.93
CA GLN A 42 2.25 -13.92 -3.07
C GLN A 42 1.98 -12.43 -2.92
N ARG A 43 1.70 -11.93 -1.71
CA ARG A 43 1.48 -10.51 -1.45
C ARG A 43 2.70 -9.67 -1.83
N MET A 44 3.89 -10.12 -1.47
CA MET A 44 5.13 -9.46 -1.85
C MET A 44 5.29 -9.36 -3.38
N ARG A 45 5.02 -10.47 -4.09
CA ARG A 45 5.09 -10.52 -5.55
C ARG A 45 4.07 -9.59 -6.22
N VAL A 46 2.83 -9.59 -5.72
CA VAL A 46 1.75 -8.73 -6.22
C VAL A 46 2.09 -7.25 -5.99
N ILE A 47 2.61 -6.89 -4.81
CA ILE A 47 3.04 -5.51 -4.53
C ILE A 47 4.13 -5.07 -5.51
N SER A 48 5.18 -5.87 -5.72
CA SER A 48 6.24 -5.55 -6.69
C SER A 48 5.69 -5.35 -8.11
N GLN A 49 4.79 -6.23 -8.55
CA GLN A 49 4.16 -6.13 -9.86
C GLN A 49 3.28 -4.87 -9.98
N ASP A 50 2.56 -4.51 -8.93
CA ASP A 50 1.71 -3.31 -8.90
C ASP A 50 2.53 -2.03 -8.93
N LEU A 51 3.65 -1.99 -8.20
CA LEU A 51 4.60 -0.88 -8.31
C LEU A 51 5.14 -0.74 -9.73
N GLN A 52 5.44 -1.85 -10.41
CA GLN A 52 5.92 -1.79 -11.81
C GLN A 52 4.83 -1.35 -12.79
N THR A 53 3.64 -1.93 -12.68
CA THR A 53 2.55 -1.74 -13.66
C THR A 53 1.76 -0.45 -13.47
N LEU A 54 1.53 -0.04 -12.21
CA LEU A 54 0.77 1.17 -11.89
C LEU A 54 1.66 2.40 -11.77
N TRP A 55 2.97 2.21 -11.52
CA TRP A 55 3.85 3.30 -11.15
C TRP A 55 5.15 3.41 -11.96
N ALA A 56 5.75 2.30 -12.38
CA ALA A 56 7.02 2.33 -13.12
C ALA A 56 6.85 2.51 -14.64
N GLN A 57 5.62 2.46 -15.19
CA GLN A 57 5.40 2.76 -16.59
C GLN A 57 5.44 4.28 -16.85
N PRO A 58 6.33 4.77 -17.75
CA PRO A 58 6.45 6.20 -18.08
C PRO A 58 5.25 6.83 -18.82
N CYS A 59 4.07 6.21 -18.78
CA CYS A 59 2.94 6.52 -19.65
C CYS A 59 1.68 7.00 -18.92
N THR A 60 1.75 7.28 -17.61
CA THR A 60 0.83 8.26 -17.02
C THR A 60 1.28 9.63 -17.53
N ALA A 61 0.33 10.43 -18.04
CA ALA A 61 0.54 11.59 -18.92
C ALA A 61 1.50 12.71 -18.43
N SER A 62 2.16 12.57 -17.28
CA SER A 62 3.03 13.58 -16.68
C SER A 62 4.52 13.21 -16.64
N GLY A 63 4.95 11.98 -16.95
CA GLY A 63 6.38 11.61 -16.88
C GLY A 63 7.03 11.84 -15.50
N GLN A 64 6.23 12.02 -14.45
CA GLN A 64 6.72 12.36 -13.11
C GLN A 64 6.89 11.11 -12.25
N ARG A 65 8.01 11.07 -11.53
CA ARG A 65 8.24 10.13 -10.42
C ARG A 65 7.19 10.38 -9.35
N GLY A 66 6.19 9.51 -9.26
CA GLY A 66 5.23 9.59 -8.16
C GLY A 66 5.80 9.03 -6.85
N LYS A 67 5.20 9.38 -5.71
CA LYS A 67 5.47 8.78 -4.40
C LYS A 67 4.42 7.71 -4.06
N VAL A 68 4.86 6.55 -3.52
CA VAL A 68 3.96 5.47 -3.06
C VAL A 68 4.08 5.32 -1.55
N VAL A 69 2.94 5.21 -0.87
CA VAL A 69 2.86 4.90 0.56
C VAL A 69 2.25 3.52 0.73
N ILE A 70 2.94 2.63 1.44
CA ILE A 70 2.46 1.27 1.71
C ILE A 70 2.26 1.10 3.21
N PHE A 71 1.02 0.81 3.61
CA PHE A 71 0.69 0.53 5.00
C PHE A 71 0.86 -0.97 5.29
N THR A 72 1.44 -1.28 6.45
CA THR A 72 1.51 -2.64 6.98
C THR A 72 1.05 -2.62 8.44
N ASN A 73 0.53 -3.75 8.93
CA ASN A 73 0.01 -3.86 10.29
C ASN A 73 1.08 -4.21 11.34
N ARG A 74 2.31 -4.55 10.93
CA ARG A 74 3.40 -4.91 11.85
C ARG A 74 4.70 -4.23 11.49
N ARG A 75 5.44 -3.81 12.52
CA ARG A 75 6.77 -3.20 12.42
C ARG A 75 7.74 -4.03 11.58
N LEU A 76 7.85 -5.32 11.89
CA LEU A 76 8.78 -6.23 11.21
C LEU A 76 8.45 -6.37 9.73
N GLN A 77 7.16 -6.34 9.37
CA GLN A 77 6.72 -6.41 7.97
C GLN A 77 7.13 -5.17 7.20
N ALA A 78 7.02 -3.97 7.79
CA ALA A 78 7.51 -2.74 7.16
C ALA A 78 9.00 -2.82 6.82
N GLY A 79 9.83 -3.27 7.76
CA GLY A 79 11.27 -3.43 7.56
C GLY A 79 11.61 -4.49 6.50
N HIS A 80 10.98 -5.67 6.57
CA HIS A 80 11.20 -6.75 5.60
C HIS A 80 10.76 -6.36 4.18
N LEU A 81 9.63 -5.66 4.06
CA LEU A 81 9.10 -5.16 2.79
C LEU A 81 10.06 -4.14 2.17
N ALA A 82 10.46 -3.11 2.92
CA ALA A 82 11.39 -2.10 2.43
C ALA A 82 12.73 -2.72 2.01
N GLY A 83 13.29 -3.62 2.83
CA GLY A 83 14.50 -4.35 2.48
C GLY A 83 14.36 -5.18 1.20
N SER A 84 13.21 -5.83 0.99
CA SER A 84 12.94 -6.63 -0.21
C SER A 84 12.77 -5.79 -1.47
N LEU A 85 12.16 -4.61 -1.36
CA LEU A 85 11.99 -3.66 -2.46
C LEU A 85 13.33 -3.03 -2.85
N ASN A 86 14.15 -2.63 -1.86
CA ASN A 86 15.50 -2.11 -2.11
C ASN A 86 16.39 -3.13 -2.82
N LYS A 87 16.32 -4.42 -2.45
CA LYS A 87 17.04 -5.50 -3.15
C LYS A 87 16.60 -5.67 -4.61
N GLN A 88 15.39 -5.25 -4.95
CA GLN A 88 14.85 -5.24 -6.31
C GLN A 88 15.13 -3.92 -7.05
N GLY A 89 15.93 -3.02 -6.48
CA GLY A 89 16.28 -1.73 -7.07
C GLY A 89 15.21 -0.64 -6.90
N ILE A 90 14.18 -0.89 -6.09
CA ILE A 90 13.11 0.09 -5.81
C ILE A 90 13.46 0.79 -4.50
N SER A 91 13.82 2.08 -4.58
CA SER A 91 14.12 2.90 -3.40
C SER A 91 12.91 2.96 -2.47
N CYS A 92 13.04 2.39 -1.28
CA CYS A 92 11.98 2.29 -0.30
C CYS A 92 12.53 2.50 1.11
N ALA A 93 11.97 3.49 1.81
CA ALA A 93 12.16 3.68 3.23
C ALA A 93 10.96 3.10 4.02
N HIS A 94 11.14 2.87 5.31
CA HIS A 94 10.07 2.43 6.20
C HIS A 94 9.92 3.38 7.38
N LEU A 95 8.69 3.58 7.83
CA LEU A 95 8.35 4.46 8.94
C LEU A 95 7.54 3.68 9.98
N HIS A 96 7.94 3.71 11.25
CA HIS A 96 7.19 3.09 12.34
C HIS A 96 7.45 3.73 13.70
N GLY A 97 6.52 3.57 14.64
CA GLY A 97 6.54 4.22 15.97
C GLY A 97 7.70 3.84 16.91
N LYS A 98 8.58 2.91 16.52
CA LYS A 98 9.81 2.56 17.25
C LYS A 98 11.10 3.15 16.65
N LEU A 99 11.02 3.92 15.56
CA LEU A 99 12.17 4.67 15.06
C LEU A 99 12.38 5.91 15.93
N GLU A 100 13.63 6.36 16.07
CA GLU A 100 13.94 7.66 16.65
C GLU A 100 13.37 8.78 15.78
N GLN A 101 13.01 9.90 16.41
CA GLN A 101 12.34 11.01 15.71
C GLN A 101 13.18 11.56 14.56
N GLN A 102 14.50 11.69 14.74
CA GLN A 102 15.42 12.12 13.70
C GLN A 102 15.34 11.23 12.45
N VAL A 103 15.34 9.90 12.63
CA VAL A 103 15.24 8.94 11.52
C VAL A 103 13.87 9.04 10.83
N ARG A 104 12.81 9.41 11.54
CA ARG A 104 11.48 9.60 10.94
C ARG A 104 11.44 10.81 10.03
N GLU A 105 12.10 11.89 10.43
CA GLU A 105 12.21 13.13 9.64
C GLU A 105 12.98 12.87 8.35
N GLU A 106 14.12 12.16 8.43
CA GLU A 106 14.91 11.75 7.27
C GLU A 106 14.15 10.88 6.25
N VAL A 107 13.11 10.15 6.68
CA VAL A 107 12.28 9.31 5.79
C VAL A 107 11.20 10.12 5.07
N VAL A 108 10.78 11.25 5.65
CA VAL A 108 9.70 12.09 5.13
C VAL A 108 10.24 13.17 4.19
N ASP A 109 11.43 13.70 4.48
CA ASP A 109 12.14 14.71 3.67
C ASP A 109 12.65 14.13 2.32
#